data_AF-A0AAD7A1A2-F1
#
_entry.id   AF-A0AAD7A1A2-F1
#
_cell.length_a   1.000
_cell.length_b   1.000
_cell.length_c   1.000
_cell.angle_alpha   90.00
_cell.angle_beta   90.00
_cell.angle_gamma   90.00
#
_symmetry.space_group_name_H-M   'P 1'
#
loop_
_entity.id
_entity.type
_entity.pdbx_description
1 polymer ?
#
loop_
_entity_poly.entity_id
_entity_poly.type
_entity_poly.pdbx_seq_one_letter_code
_entity_poly.pdbx_strand_id
1 'polypeptide(L)'
;MLRRLVALLLFLRLSEAQTFPILLNSTSTLTLAVQPACGSLASENFTEVNAGINLSAIRTLVTFGDSWTSTGSNGTVPLPPIMHPPLPSAGARNSENRRATNGFMWSERLAADFNAKLLDYSWGGAIIDNFAYNTTSPLNKTGAQRTDFVAEARLFFLQGRFLDALVPSQTLYTVGFGINDNGQFSIAGGDMEIAYNTYVTKLGQLQAAGAKNILIHGMYTSHPETDLLQSRIFAYLAASRAANGTNVAFVNLQRLFGTIAATPAPFGYTGNPTCLVSANTIVGGCADPDRSVFYIPGHPSMMTHGLINEYTQAVVKQCVGSS
;
A
#
# COMPACT_ATOMS: atom_id res chain seq x y z
N MET A 1 -57.62 -42.90 -32.73
CA MET A 1 -56.45 -42.14 -33.23
C MET A 1 -56.65 -40.66 -32.90
N LEU A 2 -56.02 -40.13 -31.85
CA LEU A 2 -55.57 -38.73 -31.81
C LEU A 2 -54.53 -38.59 -30.70
N ARG A 3 -53.40 -37.97 -31.07
CA ARG A 3 -52.13 -37.97 -30.36
C ARG A 3 -52.14 -37.02 -29.17
N ARG A 4 -51.45 -37.45 -28.11
CA ARG A 4 -51.02 -36.64 -26.96
C ARG A 4 -50.09 -35.52 -27.42
N LEU A 5 -50.26 -34.31 -26.90
CA LEU A 5 -49.19 -33.32 -26.77
C LEU A 5 -49.08 -32.95 -25.29
N VAL A 6 -48.04 -33.46 -24.64
CA VAL A 6 -47.59 -32.98 -23.33
C VAL A 6 -46.48 -31.98 -23.62
N ALA A 7 -46.69 -30.71 -23.28
CA ALA A 7 -45.66 -29.69 -23.35
C ALA A 7 -44.67 -29.91 -22.19
N LEU A 8 -43.46 -30.35 -22.52
CA LEU A 8 -42.37 -30.48 -21.57
C LEU A 8 -41.72 -29.10 -21.40
N LEU A 9 -42.06 -28.41 -20.31
CA LEU A 9 -41.34 -27.21 -19.86
C LEU A 9 -39.95 -27.63 -19.37
N LEU A 10 -38.94 -27.48 -20.24
CA LEU A 10 -37.54 -27.52 -19.82
C LEU A 10 -37.26 -26.27 -18.97
N PHE A 11 -37.23 -26.45 -17.65
CA PHE A 11 -36.52 -25.53 -16.78
C PHE A 11 -35.01 -25.69 -17.05
N LEU A 12 -34.47 -24.83 -17.91
CA LEU A 12 -33.03 -24.53 -17.91
C LEU A 12 -32.69 -23.96 -16.54
N ARG A 13 -32.23 -24.83 -15.62
CA ARG A 13 -31.46 -24.37 -14.46
C ARG A 13 -30.17 -23.78 -15.04
N LEU A 14 -30.11 -22.45 -15.12
CA LEU A 14 -28.83 -21.75 -15.10
C LEU A 14 -28.10 -22.27 -13.87
N SER A 15 -27.07 -23.08 -14.08
CA SER A 15 -26.13 -23.40 -13.01
C SER A 15 -25.51 -22.06 -12.62
N GLU A 16 -25.90 -21.50 -11.48
CA GLU A 16 -25.01 -20.58 -10.77
C GLU A 16 -23.69 -21.33 -10.63
N ALA A 17 -22.68 -20.89 -11.37
CA ALA A 17 -21.33 -21.36 -11.13
C ALA A 17 -21.05 -21.04 -9.66
N GLN A 18 -21.03 -22.08 -8.81
CA GLN A 18 -20.63 -21.93 -7.43
C GLN A 18 -19.20 -21.39 -7.46
N THR A 19 -19.06 -20.09 -7.23
CA THR A 19 -17.78 -19.40 -7.16
C THR A 19 -17.15 -19.75 -5.81
N PHE A 20 -16.48 -20.88 -5.78
CA PHE A 20 -15.69 -21.31 -4.63
C PHE A 20 -14.56 -20.31 -4.38
N PRO A 21 -14.17 -20.08 -3.11
CA PRO A 21 -12.97 -19.31 -2.79
C PRO A 21 -11.75 -20.00 -3.42
N ILE A 22 -10.94 -19.23 -4.14
CA ILE A 22 -9.72 -19.71 -4.80
C ILE A 22 -8.53 -19.36 -3.91
N LEU A 23 -7.65 -20.35 -3.62
CA LEU A 23 -6.35 -20.10 -3.02
C LEU A 23 -5.43 -19.45 -4.05
N LEU A 24 -4.80 -18.34 -3.69
CA LEU A 24 -3.94 -17.59 -4.59
C LEU A 24 -2.53 -18.18 -4.64
N ASN A 25 -1.99 -18.35 -5.84
CA ASN A 25 -0.60 -18.70 -6.06
C ASN A 25 0.29 -17.49 -5.70
N SER A 26 1.27 -17.68 -4.82
CA SER A 26 2.17 -16.61 -4.36
C SER A 26 3.43 -16.43 -5.23
N THR A 27 3.69 -17.35 -6.16
CA THR A 27 4.90 -17.34 -7.00
C THR A 27 4.86 -16.19 -8.00
N SER A 28 5.87 -15.30 -7.97
CA SER A 28 5.97 -14.20 -8.94
C SER A 28 6.43 -14.72 -10.31
N THR A 29 5.77 -14.27 -11.38
CA THR A 29 6.13 -14.47 -12.79
C THR A 29 6.67 -13.19 -13.42
N LEU A 30 6.80 -12.12 -12.62
CA LEU A 30 7.40 -10.85 -13.01
C LEU A 30 8.83 -10.78 -12.50
N THR A 31 9.64 -9.93 -13.14
CA THR A 31 11.05 -9.72 -12.80
C THR A 31 11.27 -8.26 -12.45
N LEU A 32 11.99 -7.98 -11.34
CA LEU A 32 12.45 -6.62 -11.07
C LEU A 32 13.52 -6.19 -12.09
N ALA A 33 13.11 -5.40 -13.08
CA ALA A 33 13.96 -4.97 -14.21
C ALA A 33 14.53 -3.54 -14.05
N VAL A 34 14.54 -3.00 -12.84
CA VAL A 34 15.11 -1.69 -12.52
C VAL A 34 15.85 -1.74 -11.19
N GLN A 35 17.05 -1.17 -11.16
CA GLN A 35 17.80 -0.99 -9.91
C GLN A 35 17.45 0.35 -9.28
N PRO A 36 17.45 0.45 -7.93
CA PRO A 36 17.36 1.72 -7.22
C PRO A 36 18.38 2.77 -7.70
N ALA A 37 17.99 4.03 -7.65
CA ALA A 37 18.86 5.20 -7.78
C ALA A 37 19.20 5.72 -6.38
N CYS A 38 20.21 5.11 -5.77
CA CYS A 38 20.64 5.44 -4.42
C CYS A 38 21.19 6.87 -4.34
N GLY A 39 20.73 7.63 -3.34
CA GLY A 39 21.22 8.97 -3.04
C GLY A 39 21.81 9.08 -1.63
N SER A 40 21.76 10.28 -1.06
CA SER A 40 22.32 10.59 0.25
C SER A 40 21.25 11.15 1.19
N LEU A 41 21.38 10.89 2.50
CA LEU A 41 20.56 11.58 3.51
C LEU A 41 20.79 13.09 3.55
N ALA A 42 21.90 13.57 2.97
CA ALA A 42 22.20 14.99 2.84
C ALA A 42 21.57 15.63 1.58
N SER A 43 20.86 14.85 0.74
CA SER A 43 20.19 15.38 -0.44
C SER A 43 19.08 16.36 -0.06
N GLU A 44 18.96 17.45 -0.84
CA GLU A 44 17.91 18.46 -0.67
C GLU A 44 16.52 17.89 -0.94
N ASN A 45 16.42 17.04 -1.97
CA ASN A 45 15.19 16.34 -2.34
C ASN A 45 15.21 14.90 -1.87
N PHE A 46 14.02 14.33 -1.69
CA PHE A 46 13.89 12.92 -1.37
C PHE A 46 14.56 12.04 -2.43
N THR A 47 15.25 11.02 -1.94
CA THR A 47 15.97 10.06 -2.78
C THR A 47 15.97 8.71 -2.08
N GLU A 48 16.41 7.67 -2.77
CA GLU A 48 16.41 6.32 -2.23
C GLU A 48 17.60 6.12 -1.31
N VAL A 49 17.32 5.79 -0.06
CA VAL A 49 18.34 5.64 0.98
C VAL A 49 17.93 4.54 1.96
N ASN A 50 18.94 3.92 2.54
CA ASN A 50 18.84 3.16 3.78
C ASN A 50 20.00 3.57 4.69
N ALA A 51 19.65 4.06 5.87
CA ALA A 51 20.60 4.42 6.90
C ALA A 51 20.32 3.58 8.15
N GLY A 52 20.69 2.31 8.10
CA GLY A 52 20.76 1.42 9.27
C GLY A 52 19.63 0.40 9.43
N ILE A 53 18.63 0.35 8.54
CA ILE A 53 17.61 -0.70 8.59
C ILE A 53 18.22 -2.02 8.10
N ASN A 54 18.12 -3.06 8.92
CA ASN A 54 18.52 -4.43 8.59
C ASN A 54 17.29 -5.33 8.57
N LEU A 55 16.80 -5.67 7.37
CA LEU A 55 15.60 -6.50 7.21
C LEU A 55 15.73 -7.89 7.83
N SER A 56 16.93 -8.48 7.86
CA SER A 56 17.15 -9.82 8.45
C SER A 56 16.94 -9.86 9.97
N ALA A 57 17.02 -8.70 10.64
CA ALA A 57 16.77 -8.56 12.07
C ALA A 57 15.28 -8.32 12.40
N ILE A 58 14.46 -7.98 11.40
CA ILE A 58 13.06 -7.63 11.62
C ILE A 58 12.24 -8.90 11.91
N ARG A 59 11.37 -8.80 12.92
CA ARG A 59 10.42 -9.84 13.35
C ARG A 59 8.99 -9.32 13.41
N THR A 60 8.80 -8.00 13.45
CA THR A 60 7.49 -7.36 13.40
C THR A 60 7.51 -6.20 12.42
N LEU A 61 6.51 -6.17 11.54
CA LEU A 61 6.23 -5.07 10.63
C LEU A 61 4.95 -4.37 11.09
N VAL A 62 5.02 -3.07 11.33
CA VAL A 62 3.87 -2.21 11.66
C VAL A 62 3.67 -1.25 10.49
N THR A 63 2.53 -1.32 9.81
CA THR A 63 2.30 -0.55 8.58
C THR A 63 1.16 0.44 8.74
N PHE A 64 1.37 1.66 8.23
CA PHE A 64 0.41 2.75 8.12
C PHE A 64 0.36 3.23 6.67
N GLY A 65 -0.80 3.64 6.19
CA GLY A 65 -0.94 4.10 4.81
C GLY A 65 -2.32 3.91 4.21
N ASP A 66 -2.37 3.85 2.89
CA ASP A 66 -3.63 3.85 2.16
C ASP A 66 -4.00 2.50 1.51
N SER A 67 -4.80 2.54 0.44
CA SER A 67 -5.24 1.37 -0.32
C SER A 67 -4.11 0.60 -1.01
N TRP A 68 -2.91 1.18 -1.15
CA TRP A 68 -1.74 0.48 -1.68
C TRP A 68 -0.99 -0.33 -0.62
N THR A 69 -1.39 -0.22 0.65
CA THR A 69 -0.83 -1.01 1.76
C THR A 69 -1.90 -1.86 2.47
N SER A 70 -3.15 -1.40 2.46
CA SER A 70 -4.22 -1.99 3.25
C SER A 70 -4.53 -3.44 2.93
N THR A 71 -4.52 -4.25 3.98
CA THR A 71 -4.89 -5.66 3.99
C THR A 71 -6.29 -5.93 4.56
N GLY A 72 -6.97 -4.88 5.04
CA GLY A 72 -8.27 -5.01 5.69
C GLY A 72 -8.23 -5.50 7.14
N SER A 73 -7.05 -5.56 7.77
CA SER A 73 -6.91 -6.13 9.12
C SER A 73 -7.15 -5.14 10.26
N ASN A 74 -7.10 -3.83 9.99
CA ASN A 74 -7.41 -2.75 10.94
C ASN A 74 -6.69 -2.90 12.30
N GLY A 75 -5.36 -3.04 12.26
CA GLY A 75 -4.50 -3.17 13.42
C GLY A 75 -4.30 -4.61 13.93
N THR A 76 -4.85 -5.60 13.22
CA THR A 76 -4.66 -7.03 13.54
C THR A 76 -3.80 -7.74 12.50
N VAL A 77 -3.51 -9.02 12.72
CA VAL A 77 -2.85 -9.87 11.72
C VAL A 77 -3.80 -10.09 10.55
N PRO A 78 -3.38 -9.85 9.28
CA PRO A 78 -4.27 -10.02 8.14
C PRO A 78 -4.77 -11.44 7.96
N LEU A 79 -6.06 -11.56 7.62
CA LEU A 79 -6.61 -12.83 7.12
C LEU A 79 -6.02 -13.15 5.74
N PRO A 80 -5.98 -14.43 5.33
CA PRO A 80 -5.53 -14.81 4.00
C PRO A 80 -6.24 -14.03 2.87
N PRO A 81 -5.55 -13.66 1.79
CA PRO A 81 -6.17 -12.99 0.65
C PRO A 81 -7.03 -13.99 -0.13
N ILE A 82 -8.34 -13.94 0.09
CA ILE A 82 -9.32 -14.80 -0.59
C ILE A 82 -10.12 -13.95 -1.59
N MET A 83 -10.28 -14.45 -2.81
CA MET A 83 -11.16 -13.82 -3.81
C MET A 83 -12.60 -14.30 -3.64
N HIS A 84 -13.55 -13.36 -3.69
CA HIS A 84 -14.99 -13.62 -3.62
C HIS A 84 -15.71 -13.05 -4.84
N PRO A 85 -15.63 -13.70 -6.02
CA PRO A 85 -16.32 -13.22 -7.22
C PRO A 85 -17.81 -12.92 -6.99
N PRO A 86 -18.35 -11.85 -7.59
CA PRO A 86 -17.71 -10.97 -8.57
C PRO A 86 -16.90 -9.82 -7.95
N LEU A 87 -16.66 -9.80 -6.63
CA LEU A 87 -15.93 -8.72 -5.97
C LEU A 87 -14.46 -8.71 -6.42
N PRO A 88 -13.90 -7.54 -6.77
CA PRO A 88 -12.53 -7.45 -7.26
C PRO A 88 -11.50 -7.43 -6.12
N SER A 89 -11.87 -7.02 -4.91
CA SER A 89 -10.93 -6.94 -3.79
C SER A 89 -10.74 -8.29 -3.10
N ALA A 90 -9.49 -8.70 -2.90
CA ALA A 90 -9.15 -9.84 -2.05
C ALA A 90 -9.34 -9.53 -0.55
N GLY A 91 -9.71 -10.53 0.23
CA GLY A 91 -9.88 -10.45 1.69
C GLY A 91 -11.26 -10.89 2.17
N ALA A 92 -11.67 -10.45 3.35
CA ALA A 92 -12.95 -10.85 3.93
C ALA A 92 -14.14 -10.33 3.10
N ARG A 93 -15.07 -11.22 2.74
CA ARG A 93 -16.27 -10.90 1.94
C ARG A 93 -17.08 -9.70 2.46
N ASN A 94 -17.18 -9.57 3.78
CA ASN A 94 -18.06 -8.61 4.45
C ASN A 94 -17.31 -7.46 5.14
N SER A 95 -16.04 -7.23 4.81
CA SER A 95 -15.28 -6.08 5.30
C SER A 95 -15.31 -4.94 4.28
N GLU A 96 -15.46 -3.71 4.75
CA GLU A 96 -15.29 -2.51 3.91
C GLU A 96 -13.82 -2.24 3.63
N ASN A 97 -12.95 -2.50 4.61
CA ASN A 97 -11.51 -2.42 4.43
C ASN A 97 -11.00 -3.76 3.87
N ARG A 98 -10.60 -3.77 2.60
CA ARG A 98 -10.10 -4.95 1.87
C ARG A 98 -8.85 -4.56 1.09
N ARG A 99 -8.17 -5.56 0.55
CA ARG A 99 -7.06 -5.33 -0.36
C ARG A 99 -7.58 -4.75 -1.65
N ALA A 100 -7.05 -3.61 -2.08
CA ALA A 100 -7.37 -3.04 -3.38
C ALA A 100 -6.62 -3.76 -4.51
N THR A 101 -6.57 -5.08 -4.47
CA THR A 101 -5.87 -5.92 -5.44
C THR A 101 -6.47 -7.34 -5.47
N ASN A 102 -6.01 -8.18 -6.40
CA ASN A 102 -6.42 -9.57 -6.57
C ASN A 102 -5.69 -10.57 -5.67
N GLY A 103 -4.91 -10.11 -4.69
CA GLY A 103 -4.11 -10.99 -3.84
C GLY A 103 -3.27 -10.29 -2.78
N PHE A 104 -2.09 -10.83 -2.50
CA PHE A 104 -1.20 -10.31 -1.45
C PHE A 104 -0.73 -8.88 -1.73
N MET A 105 -0.74 -8.06 -0.68
CA MET A 105 -0.12 -6.73 -0.65
C MET A 105 1.40 -6.85 -0.51
N TRP A 106 2.11 -5.78 -0.86
CA TRP A 106 3.57 -5.72 -0.76
C TRP A 106 4.05 -5.93 0.69
N SER A 107 3.31 -5.41 1.67
CA SER A 107 3.61 -5.51 3.11
C SER A 107 3.48 -6.94 3.62
N GLU A 108 2.51 -7.70 3.12
CA GLU A 108 2.36 -9.12 3.44
C GLU A 108 3.50 -9.95 2.88
N ARG A 109 3.91 -9.67 1.63
CA ARG A 109 5.07 -10.34 1.02
C ARG A 109 6.36 -10.01 1.75
N LEU A 110 6.57 -8.74 2.10
CA LEU A 110 7.73 -8.32 2.89
C LEU A 110 7.77 -9.03 4.24
N ALA A 111 6.64 -9.11 4.95
CA ALA A 111 6.55 -9.82 6.22
C ALA A 111 6.84 -11.32 6.04
N ALA A 112 6.30 -11.95 5.01
CA ALA A 112 6.54 -13.37 4.71
C ALA A 112 8.02 -13.67 4.40
N ASP A 113 8.68 -12.83 3.59
CA ASP A 113 10.08 -13.03 3.17
C ASP A 113 11.07 -13.03 4.36
N PHE A 114 10.71 -12.35 5.45
CA PHE A 114 11.53 -12.27 6.66
C PHE A 114 10.94 -13.03 7.86
N ASN A 115 9.90 -13.84 7.65
CA ASN A 115 9.16 -14.53 8.70
C ASN A 115 8.76 -13.59 9.86
N ALA A 116 8.33 -12.38 9.49
CA ALA A 116 7.90 -11.35 10.41
C ALA A 116 6.38 -11.37 10.56
N LYS A 117 5.92 -10.99 11.74
CA LYS A 117 4.52 -10.71 12.00
C LYS A 117 4.14 -9.36 11.39
N LEU A 118 3.02 -9.30 10.69
CA LEU A 118 2.46 -8.05 10.15
C LEU A 118 1.32 -7.54 11.04
N LEU A 119 1.44 -6.29 11.46
CA LEU A 119 0.42 -5.49 12.13
C LEU A 119 0.05 -4.31 11.21
N ASP A 120 -1.05 -4.45 10.48
CA ASP A 120 -1.41 -3.48 9.44
C ASP A 120 -2.55 -2.56 9.89
N TYR A 121 -2.24 -1.28 10.04
CA TYR A 121 -3.17 -0.21 10.42
C TYR A 121 -3.69 0.57 9.21
N SER A 122 -3.16 0.30 8.02
CA SER A 122 -3.49 1.07 6.82
C SER A 122 -4.95 0.87 6.37
N TRP A 123 -5.54 1.95 5.85
CA TRP A 123 -6.94 1.97 5.44
C TRP A 123 -7.12 2.45 4.00
N GLY A 124 -7.96 1.74 3.24
CA GLY A 124 -8.25 2.11 1.85
C GLY A 124 -8.79 3.54 1.72
N GLY A 125 -8.11 4.38 0.92
CA GLY A 125 -8.49 5.77 0.70
C GLY A 125 -8.01 6.75 1.78
N ALA A 126 -7.17 6.31 2.72
CA ALA A 126 -6.68 7.16 3.78
C ALA A 126 -5.79 8.31 3.27
N ILE A 127 -5.89 9.43 3.95
CA ILE A 127 -5.10 10.65 3.78
C ILE A 127 -4.26 10.91 5.04
N ILE A 128 -3.39 11.92 5.03
CA ILE A 128 -2.57 12.22 6.21
C ILE A 128 -3.41 12.87 7.32
N ASP A 129 -4.27 13.83 6.97
CA ASP A 129 -5.09 14.57 7.92
C ASP A 129 -6.37 15.09 7.26
N ASN A 130 -7.54 14.78 7.84
CA ASN A 130 -8.80 15.29 7.31
C ASN A 130 -8.86 16.83 7.26
N PHE A 131 -8.23 17.54 8.18
CA PHE A 131 -8.22 19.02 8.19
C PHE A 131 -7.35 19.62 7.09
N ALA A 132 -6.47 18.84 6.46
CA ALA A 132 -5.58 19.34 5.43
C ALA A 132 -6.28 19.60 4.08
N TYR A 133 -7.45 19.00 3.80
CA TYR A 133 -8.09 19.14 2.50
C TYR A 133 -9.53 19.63 2.58
N ASN A 134 -9.91 20.52 1.67
CA ASN A 134 -11.25 21.10 1.65
C ASN A 134 -12.35 20.05 1.45
N THR A 135 -12.06 18.95 0.75
CA THR A 135 -13.01 17.85 0.49
C THR A 135 -13.25 16.93 1.68
N THR A 136 -12.35 16.92 2.67
CA THR A 136 -12.41 16.00 3.82
C THR A 136 -12.51 16.74 5.15
N SER A 137 -12.24 18.04 5.17
CA SER A 137 -12.20 18.85 6.38
C SER A 137 -13.53 18.79 7.13
N PRO A 138 -13.50 18.45 8.43
CA PRO A 138 -14.68 18.51 9.30
C PRO A 138 -15.29 19.91 9.39
N LEU A 139 -14.54 20.96 9.02
CA LEU A 139 -15.02 22.33 8.97
C LEU A 139 -15.87 22.63 7.72
N ASN A 140 -15.75 21.80 6.68
CA ASN A 140 -16.58 21.90 5.50
C ASN A 140 -17.83 21.01 5.63
N LYS A 141 -19.03 21.62 5.60
CA LYS A 141 -20.31 20.91 5.73
C LYS A 141 -20.57 19.89 4.61
N THR A 142 -19.95 20.06 3.44
CA THR A 142 -20.04 19.10 2.33
C THR A 142 -18.85 18.16 2.26
N GLY A 143 -17.88 18.31 3.19
CA GLY A 143 -16.72 17.45 3.27
C GLY A 143 -17.10 16.03 3.69
N ALA A 144 -16.49 15.04 3.06
CA ALA A 144 -16.64 13.64 3.41
C ALA A 144 -15.36 13.17 4.11
N GLN A 145 -15.44 13.02 5.43
CA GLN A 145 -14.31 12.54 6.23
C GLN A 145 -13.87 11.16 5.76
N ARG A 146 -12.57 10.93 5.87
CA ARG A 146 -11.91 9.66 5.58
C ARG A 146 -11.21 9.15 6.82
N THR A 147 -10.81 7.89 6.82
CA THR A 147 -9.74 7.47 7.72
C THR A 147 -8.47 8.26 7.38
N ASP A 148 -7.71 8.66 8.37
CA ASP A 148 -6.45 9.38 8.17
C ASP A 148 -5.32 8.83 9.05
N PHE A 149 -4.08 9.28 8.81
CA PHE A 149 -2.93 8.83 9.60
C PHE A 149 -3.11 9.13 11.09
N VAL A 150 -3.87 10.18 11.44
CA VAL A 150 -4.23 10.50 12.82
C VAL A 150 -5.04 9.37 13.46
N ALA A 151 -6.07 8.87 12.76
CA ALA A 151 -6.90 7.76 13.21
C ALA A 151 -6.11 6.44 13.28
N GLU A 152 -5.31 6.13 12.27
CA GLU A 152 -4.49 4.90 12.24
C GLU A 152 -3.45 4.88 13.38
N ALA A 153 -2.72 5.98 13.57
CA ALA A 153 -1.76 6.12 14.66
C ALA A 153 -2.45 6.08 16.03
N ARG A 154 -3.64 6.70 16.16
CA ARG A 154 -4.44 6.63 17.40
C ARG A 154 -4.80 5.18 17.72
N LEU A 155 -5.25 4.41 16.75
CA LEU A 155 -5.58 3.00 16.94
C LEU A 155 -4.35 2.21 17.41
N PHE A 156 -3.19 2.42 16.78
CA PHE A 156 -1.93 1.81 17.21
C PHE A 156 -1.55 2.16 18.67
N PHE A 157 -1.64 3.44 19.06
CA PHE A 157 -1.28 3.84 20.43
C PHE A 157 -2.29 3.42 21.50
N LEU A 158 -3.56 3.21 21.14
CA LEU A 158 -4.57 2.73 22.08
C LEU A 158 -4.56 1.20 22.21
N GLN A 159 -4.27 0.49 21.13
CA GLN A 159 -4.39 -0.96 21.05
C GLN A 159 -3.03 -1.62 20.79
N GLY A 160 -2.46 -1.37 19.61
CA GLY A 160 -1.30 -2.07 19.07
C GLY A 160 -0.10 -2.15 20.01
N ARG A 161 0.30 -1.01 20.57
CA ARG A 161 1.49 -0.94 21.42
C ARG A 161 1.42 -1.79 22.70
N PHE A 162 0.21 -2.20 23.10
CA PHE A 162 -0.02 -2.98 24.33
C PHE A 162 -0.34 -4.44 24.05
N LEU A 163 -0.96 -4.74 22.91
CA LEU A 163 -1.32 -6.11 22.56
C LEU A 163 -0.14 -6.90 22.00
N ASP A 164 0.91 -6.21 21.55
CA ASP A 164 2.03 -6.81 20.86
C ASP A 164 3.38 -6.49 21.51
N ALA A 165 4.24 -7.50 21.63
CA ALA A 165 5.61 -7.31 22.08
C ALA A 165 6.44 -6.66 20.96
N LEU A 166 6.56 -5.34 21.00
CA LEU A 166 7.35 -4.56 20.03
C LEU A 166 8.78 -4.39 20.54
N VAL A 167 9.69 -5.22 20.04
CA VAL A 167 11.13 -5.07 20.32
C VAL A 167 11.70 -4.02 19.37
N PRO A 168 12.23 -2.88 19.85
CA PRO A 168 12.64 -1.77 18.98
C PRO A 168 13.61 -2.15 17.86
N SER A 169 14.61 -2.99 18.16
CA SER A 169 15.61 -3.44 17.18
C SER A 169 15.08 -4.45 16.16
N GLN A 170 13.91 -5.05 16.41
CA GLN A 170 13.29 -6.07 15.55
C GLN A 170 11.95 -5.59 14.96
N THR A 171 11.54 -4.35 15.24
CA THR A 171 10.29 -3.79 14.73
C THR A 171 10.60 -2.77 13.64
N LEU A 172 10.01 -2.96 12.46
CA LEU A 172 10.03 -2.01 11.35
C LEU A 172 8.67 -1.33 11.27
N TYR A 173 8.68 0.00 11.26
CA TYR A 173 7.51 0.82 10.99
C TYR A 173 7.56 1.28 9.54
N THR A 174 6.52 1.03 8.76
CA THR A 174 6.42 1.55 7.38
C THR A 174 5.27 2.52 7.27
N VAL A 175 5.48 3.64 6.59
CA VAL A 175 4.47 4.68 6.41
C VAL A 175 4.41 5.07 4.93
N GLY A 176 3.21 5.01 4.33
CA GLY A 176 2.99 5.34 2.92
C GLY A 176 1.69 6.10 2.71
N PHE A 177 1.80 7.42 2.52
CA PHE A 177 0.68 8.32 2.21
C PHE A 177 1.10 9.26 1.07
N GLY A 178 0.14 9.96 0.46
CA GLY A 178 0.39 10.90 -0.64
C GLY A 178 -0.56 10.73 -1.82
N ILE A 179 -1.03 9.50 -2.11
CA ILE A 179 -1.89 9.24 -3.27
C ILE A 179 -3.25 9.92 -3.10
N ASN A 180 -3.94 9.64 -1.99
CA ASN A 180 -5.23 10.26 -1.72
C ASN A 180 -5.08 11.74 -1.38
N ASP A 181 -3.97 12.13 -0.74
CA ASP A 181 -3.62 13.52 -0.43
C ASP A 181 -3.55 14.38 -1.71
N ASN A 182 -2.79 13.92 -2.71
CA ASN A 182 -2.76 14.53 -4.04
C ASN A 182 -4.15 14.57 -4.69
N GLY A 183 -4.90 13.47 -4.59
CA GLY A 183 -6.26 13.39 -5.12
C GLY A 183 -7.22 14.40 -4.47
N GLN A 184 -7.19 14.55 -3.15
CA GLN A 184 -8.04 15.50 -2.42
C GLN A 184 -7.62 16.95 -2.69
N PHE A 185 -6.32 17.22 -2.70
CA PHE A 185 -5.79 18.52 -3.06
C PHE A 185 -6.16 18.92 -4.50
N SER A 186 -6.09 18.00 -5.45
CA SER A 186 -6.45 18.27 -6.85
C SER A 186 -7.94 18.58 -7.05
N ILE A 187 -8.82 18.07 -6.18
CA ILE A 187 -10.27 18.28 -6.31
C ILE A 187 -10.68 19.68 -5.81
N ALA A 188 -10.19 20.11 -4.65
CA ALA A 188 -10.67 21.36 -4.04
C ALA A 188 -9.58 22.15 -3.29
N GLY A 189 -8.31 21.83 -3.49
CA GLY A 189 -7.19 22.38 -2.74
C GLY A 189 -7.16 21.93 -1.28
N GLY A 190 -6.30 22.59 -0.51
CA GLY A 190 -6.06 22.29 0.89
C GLY A 190 -4.85 23.04 1.41
N ASP A 191 -4.36 22.62 2.57
CA ASP A 191 -3.17 23.11 3.21
C ASP A 191 -2.18 21.94 3.46
N MET A 192 -1.18 21.86 2.60
CA MET A 192 -0.13 20.84 2.69
C MET A 192 0.79 21.04 3.91
N GLU A 193 0.79 22.21 4.56
CA GLU A 193 1.49 22.41 5.83
C GLU A 193 0.83 21.62 6.95
N ILE A 194 -0.50 21.53 6.98
CA ILE A 194 -1.23 20.70 7.95
C ILE A 194 -0.84 19.23 7.74
N ALA A 195 -0.88 18.75 6.49
CA ALA A 195 -0.47 17.38 6.16
C ALA A 195 0.98 17.11 6.60
N TYR A 196 1.92 17.99 6.26
CA TYR A 196 3.32 17.86 6.68
C TYR A 196 3.47 17.78 8.20
N ASN A 197 2.91 18.76 8.93
CA ASN A 197 3.04 18.85 10.37
C ASN A 197 2.45 17.63 11.06
N THR A 198 1.30 17.14 10.58
CA THR A 198 0.69 15.90 11.08
C THR A 198 1.60 14.71 10.81
N TYR A 199 2.13 14.55 9.59
CA TYR A 199 3.00 13.43 9.24
C TYR A 199 4.21 13.34 10.18
N VAL A 200 4.98 14.43 10.29
CA VAL A 200 6.19 14.43 11.14
C VAL A 200 5.87 14.34 12.63
N THR A 201 4.72 14.87 13.07
CA THR A 201 4.24 14.69 14.44
C THR A 201 3.98 13.22 14.74
N LYS A 202 3.33 12.48 13.82
CA LYS A 202 3.08 11.04 14.01
C LYS A 202 4.35 10.22 13.97
N LEU A 203 5.30 10.53 13.09
CA LEU A 203 6.62 9.92 13.14
C LEU A 203 7.32 10.17 14.48
N GLY A 204 7.28 11.42 14.97
CA GLY A 204 7.85 11.79 16.27
C GLY A 204 7.18 11.06 17.44
N GLN A 205 5.86 10.86 17.39
CA GLN A 205 5.13 10.06 18.38
C GLN A 205 5.57 8.59 18.37
N LEU A 206 5.77 8.00 17.18
CA LEU A 206 6.30 6.63 17.05
C LEU A 206 7.72 6.54 17.65
N GLN A 207 8.59 7.50 17.32
CA GLN A 207 9.96 7.57 17.86
C GLN A 207 9.97 7.75 19.38
N ALA A 208 9.13 8.64 19.93
CA ALA A 208 8.99 8.84 21.37
C ALA A 208 8.46 7.59 22.08
N ALA A 209 7.68 6.76 21.38
CA ALA A 209 7.24 5.46 21.86
C ALA A 209 8.27 4.33 21.64
N GLY A 210 9.48 4.64 21.18
CA GLY A 210 10.59 3.71 21.05
C GLY A 210 10.79 3.12 19.65
N ALA A 211 10.10 3.61 18.62
CA ALA A 211 10.37 3.20 17.24
C ALA A 211 11.82 3.52 16.84
N LYS A 212 12.54 2.51 16.34
CA LYS A 212 13.96 2.63 15.93
C LYS A 212 14.20 2.41 14.44
N ASN A 213 13.29 1.76 13.73
CA ASN A 213 13.41 1.53 12.29
C ASN A 213 12.15 2.08 11.60
N ILE A 214 12.31 3.12 10.77
CA ILE A 214 11.21 3.78 10.05
C ILE A 214 11.53 3.80 8.56
N LEU A 215 10.65 3.22 7.76
CA LEU A 215 10.75 3.21 6.30
C LEU A 215 9.57 3.97 5.70
N ILE A 216 9.86 4.95 4.85
CA ILE A 216 8.84 5.69 4.12
C ILE A 216 8.71 5.12 2.70
N HIS A 217 7.48 4.80 2.31
CA HIS A 217 7.13 4.55 0.92
C HIS A 217 6.68 5.87 0.29
N GLY A 218 7.52 6.39 -0.61
CA GLY A 218 7.20 7.54 -1.41
C GLY A 218 6.21 7.22 -2.53
N MET A 219 5.71 8.27 -3.18
CA MET A 219 4.70 8.19 -4.23
C MET A 219 5.17 7.40 -5.45
N TYR A 220 4.23 6.84 -6.19
CA TYR A 220 4.50 6.12 -7.44
C TYR A 220 4.59 7.04 -8.67
N THR A 221 4.24 8.32 -8.51
CA THR A 221 4.32 9.34 -9.56
C THR A 221 4.64 10.71 -8.93
N SER A 222 5.12 11.64 -9.75
CA SER A 222 5.56 12.97 -9.34
C SER A 222 4.41 13.97 -9.43
N HIS A 223 4.19 14.71 -8.35
CA HIS A 223 3.30 15.87 -8.32
C HIS A 223 3.95 16.96 -7.45
N PRO A 224 3.92 18.25 -7.88
CA PRO A 224 4.66 19.31 -7.19
C PRO A 224 4.41 19.39 -5.69
N GLU A 225 3.14 19.30 -5.27
CA GLU A 225 2.73 19.46 -3.89
C GLU A 225 3.18 18.28 -3.01
N THR A 226 3.03 17.05 -3.50
CA THR A 226 3.44 15.86 -2.76
C THR A 226 4.94 15.60 -2.85
N ASP A 227 5.62 16.05 -3.91
CA ASP A 227 7.08 15.98 -4.00
C ASP A 227 7.71 16.91 -2.96
N LEU A 228 7.18 18.14 -2.82
CA LEU A 228 7.62 19.05 -1.75
C LEU A 228 7.36 18.47 -0.36
N LEU A 229 6.18 17.90 -0.12
CA LEU A 229 5.85 17.21 1.13
C LEU A 229 6.84 16.08 1.43
N GLN A 230 7.13 15.23 0.44
CA GLN A 230 8.08 14.11 0.59
C GLN A 230 9.51 14.57 0.85
N SER A 231 10.00 15.63 0.19
CA SER A 231 11.31 16.21 0.48
C SER A 231 11.40 16.72 1.92
N ARG A 232 10.34 17.32 2.45
CA ARG A 232 10.31 17.77 3.84
C ARG A 232 10.25 16.61 4.85
N ILE A 233 9.48 15.56 4.55
CA ILE A 233 9.47 14.33 5.36
C ILE A 233 10.88 13.70 5.34
N PHE A 234 11.53 13.64 4.18
CA PHE A 234 12.88 13.13 4.02
C PHE A 234 13.90 13.93 4.87
N ALA A 235 13.83 15.26 4.83
CA ALA A 235 14.66 16.12 5.68
C ALA A 235 14.42 15.87 7.18
N TYR A 236 13.16 15.66 7.59
CA TYR A 236 12.82 15.26 8.95
C TYR A 236 13.47 13.91 9.34
N LEU A 237 13.45 12.90 8.45
CA LEU A 237 14.09 11.62 8.72
C LEU A 237 15.60 11.79 8.97
N ALA A 238 16.29 12.56 8.11
CA ALA A 238 17.71 12.85 8.26
C ALA A 238 18.01 13.54 9.60
N ALA A 239 17.24 14.57 9.95
CA ALA A 239 17.37 15.28 11.22
C ALA A 239 17.10 14.36 12.42
N SER A 240 16.07 13.51 12.34
CA SER A 240 15.73 12.59 13.42
C SER A 240 16.83 11.55 13.65
N ARG A 241 17.42 11.01 12.58
CA ARG A 241 18.58 10.12 12.68
C ARG A 241 19.75 10.79 13.39
N ALA A 242 20.10 12.02 12.98
CA ALA A 242 21.18 12.77 13.60
C ALA A 242 20.92 13.05 15.09
N ALA A 243 19.67 13.33 15.47
CA ALA A 243 19.30 13.67 16.83
C ALA A 243 19.18 12.46 17.78
N ASN A 244 18.65 11.32 17.32
CA ASN A 244 18.25 10.22 18.20
C ASN A 244 18.65 8.81 17.71
N GLY A 245 19.40 8.72 16.61
CA GLY A 245 19.90 7.48 16.05
C GLY A 245 18.83 6.58 15.42
N THR A 246 17.66 7.12 15.04
CA THR A 246 16.66 6.34 14.31
C THR A 246 17.25 5.83 12.99
N ASN A 247 17.06 4.55 12.71
CA ASN A 247 17.35 3.96 11.42
C ASN A 247 16.22 4.32 10.45
N VAL A 248 16.58 4.88 9.31
CA VAL A 248 15.60 5.39 8.35
C VAL A 248 15.87 4.82 6.97
N ALA A 249 14.81 4.58 6.21
CA ALA A 249 14.89 4.35 4.77
C ALA A 249 13.79 5.12 4.05
N PHE A 250 14.06 5.50 2.81
CA PHE A 250 13.10 6.10 1.91
C PHE A 250 13.11 5.34 0.59
N VAL A 251 11.95 4.82 0.18
CA VAL A 251 11.77 4.07 -1.06
C VAL A 251 10.96 4.93 -2.02
N ASN A 252 11.55 5.34 -3.15
CA ASN A 252 10.88 6.19 -4.12
C ASN A 252 10.23 5.34 -5.23
N LEU A 253 8.92 5.10 -5.12
CA LEU A 253 8.20 4.29 -6.10
C LEU A 253 8.08 4.97 -7.48
N GLN A 254 8.33 6.28 -7.61
CA GLN A 254 8.31 6.99 -8.90
C GLN A 254 9.26 6.36 -9.90
N ARG A 255 10.42 5.88 -9.44
CA ARG A 255 11.42 5.23 -10.29
C ARG A 255 10.94 3.87 -10.79
N LEU A 256 10.38 3.04 -9.89
CA LEU A 256 9.81 1.74 -10.26
C LEU A 256 8.69 1.93 -11.29
N PHE A 257 7.69 2.74 -10.97
CA PHE A 257 6.51 2.91 -11.81
C PHE A 257 6.79 3.70 -13.09
N GLY A 258 7.69 4.69 -13.06
CA GLY A 258 8.16 5.39 -14.25
C GLY A 258 8.86 4.45 -15.24
N THR A 259 9.67 3.52 -14.73
CA THR A 259 10.35 2.53 -15.58
C THR A 259 9.37 1.47 -16.12
N ILE A 260 8.40 1.04 -15.31
CA ILE A 260 7.32 0.15 -15.79
C ILE A 260 6.52 0.82 -16.91
N ALA A 261 6.18 2.11 -16.75
CA ALA A 261 5.43 2.86 -17.75
C ALA A 261 6.22 3.05 -19.06
N ALA A 262 7.52 3.29 -18.97
CA ALA A 262 8.38 3.50 -20.14
C ALA A 262 8.74 2.17 -20.85
N THR A 263 9.08 1.13 -20.10
CA THR A 263 9.55 -0.16 -20.62
C THR A 263 8.96 -1.33 -19.82
N PRO A 264 7.70 -1.71 -20.06
CA PRO A 264 7.00 -2.75 -19.28
C PRO A 264 7.47 -4.18 -19.58
N ALA A 265 7.92 -4.47 -20.80
CA ALA A 265 8.22 -5.84 -21.23
C ALA A 265 9.36 -6.53 -20.45
N PRO A 266 10.48 -5.86 -20.08
CA PRO A 266 11.51 -6.45 -19.20
C PRO A 266 11.00 -6.92 -17.84
N PHE A 267 9.94 -6.30 -17.30
CA PHE A 267 9.30 -6.75 -16.06
C PHE A 267 8.41 -7.97 -16.27
N GLY A 268 8.05 -8.28 -17.52
CA GLY A 268 7.13 -9.34 -17.88
C GLY A 268 5.67 -8.89 -18.01
N TYR A 269 5.37 -7.59 -18.05
CA TYR A 269 4.02 -7.09 -18.34
C TYR A 269 3.71 -7.15 -19.84
N THR A 270 2.45 -7.48 -20.17
CA THR A 270 1.98 -7.56 -21.56
C THR A 270 0.52 -7.12 -21.65
N GLY A 271 0.08 -6.63 -22.81
CA GLY A 271 -1.32 -6.24 -23.02
C GLY A 271 -1.70 -4.92 -22.33
N ASN A 272 -2.92 -4.83 -21.81
CA ASN A 272 -3.44 -3.63 -21.18
C ASN A 272 -2.83 -3.45 -19.77
N PRO A 273 -2.30 -2.26 -19.43
CA PRO A 273 -1.77 -2.00 -18.09
C PRO A 273 -2.79 -2.20 -16.97
N THR A 274 -4.09 -1.99 -17.22
CA THR A 274 -5.15 -2.20 -16.23
C THR A 274 -6.05 -3.36 -16.63
N CYS A 275 -6.18 -4.36 -15.75
CA CYS A 275 -6.94 -5.56 -16.04
C CYS A 275 -8.46 -5.35 -15.98
N LEU A 276 -8.98 -4.75 -14.90
CA LEU A 276 -10.41 -4.55 -14.71
C LEU A 276 -10.88 -3.23 -15.31
N VAL A 277 -12.05 -3.26 -15.92
CA VAL A 277 -12.73 -2.06 -16.45
C VAL A 277 -13.48 -1.28 -15.36
N SER A 278 -13.69 -1.88 -14.18
CA SER A 278 -14.44 -1.29 -13.07
C SER A 278 -13.79 -1.66 -11.73
N ALA A 279 -13.86 -0.74 -10.77
CA ALA A 279 -13.44 -1.00 -9.40
C ALA A 279 -14.45 -1.82 -8.58
N ASN A 280 -15.63 -2.11 -9.13
CA ASN A 280 -16.73 -2.75 -8.40
C ASN A 280 -16.99 -4.22 -8.79
N THR A 281 -16.38 -4.71 -9.88
CA THR A 281 -16.64 -6.05 -10.39
C THR A 281 -15.46 -6.59 -11.20
N ILE A 282 -15.28 -7.91 -11.19
CA ILE A 282 -14.34 -8.61 -12.07
C ILE A 282 -14.89 -8.84 -13.49
N VAL A 283 -16.18 -8.60 -13.71
CA VAL A 283 -16.84 -8.83 -15.00
C VAL A 283 -16.23 -7.89 -16.06
N GLY A 284 -15.84 -8.47 -17.20
CA GLY A 284 -15.16 -7.75 -18.28
C GLY A 284 -13.66 -7.52 -18.02
N GLY A 285 -13.10 -8.13 -16.97
CA GLY A 285 -11.66 -8.11 -16.71
C GLY A 285 -10.85 -8.87 -17.76
N CYS A 286 -9.55 -8.58 -17.79
CA CYS A 286 -8.59 -9.28 -18.63
C CYS A 286 -8.47 -10.78 -18.29
N ALA A 287 -7.99 -11.58 -19.25
CA ALA A 287 -7.79 -13.02 -19.07
C ALA A 287 -6.55 -13.37 -18.22
N ASP A 288 -5.54 -12.49 -18.19
CA ASP A 288 -4.26 -12.70 -17.52
C ASP A 288 -3.91 -11.51 -16.61
N PRO A 289 -4.49 -11.43 -15.39
CA PRO A 289 -4.23 -10.34 -14.45
C PRO A 289 -2.78 -10.29 -13.96
N ASP A 290 -2.03 -11.39 -14.07
CA ASP A 290 -0.64 -11.47 -13.60
C ASP A 290 0.33 -10.72 -14.52
N ARG A 291 -0.14 -10.36 -15.73
CA ARG A 291 0.59 -9.57 -16.73
C ARG A 291 0.14 -8.11 -16.81
N SER A 292 -0.76 -7.67 -15.93
CA SER A 292 -1.20 -6.27 -15.82
C SER A 292 -0.55 -5.57 -14.63
N VAL A 293 -0.18 -4.30 -14.83
CA VAL A 293 0.38 -3.43 -13.79
C VAL A 293 -0.67 -3.15 -12.71
N PHE A 294 -1.86 -2.77 -13.13
CA PHE A 294 -3.00 -2.49 -12.28
C PHE A 294 -4.05 -3.60 -12.43
N TYR A 295 -4.60 -4.05 -11.32
CA TYR A 295 -5.71 -4.99 -11.33
C TYR A 295 -7.03 -4.22 -11.31
N ILE A 296 -7.31 -3.51 -10.22
CA ILE A 296 -8.38 -2.52 -10.11
C ILE A 296 -7.88 -1.20 -10.70
N PRO A 297 -8.71 -0.39 -11.39
CA PRO A 297 -8.29 0.94 -11.84
C PRO A 297 -7.60 1.75 -10.74
N GLY A 298 -6.36 2.18 -11.01
CA GLY A 298 -5.52 2.94 -10.08
C GLY A 298 -4.88 2.14 -8.94
N HIS A 299 -5.01 0.81 -8.92
CA HIS A 299 -4.44 -0.03 -7.86
C HIS A 299 -3.65 -1.23 -8.39
N PRO A 300 -2.42 -1.48 -7.89
CA PRO A 300 -1.53 -2.49 -8.43
C PRO A 300 -2.12 -3.90 -8.40
N SER A 301 -1.75 -4.76 -9.35
CA SER A 301 -2.03 -6.19 -9.25
C SER A 301 -1.20 -6.84 -8.14
N MET A 302 -1.57 -8.06 -7.72
CA MET A 302 -0.81 -8.80 -6.70
C MET A 302 0.64 -9.07 -7.13
N MET A 303 0.88 -9.11 -8.44
CA MET A 303 2.20 -9.32 -9.03
C MET A 303 3.01 -8.02 -8.99
N THR A 304 2.37 -6.90 -9.29
CA THR A 304 2.98 -5.56 -9.10
C THR A 304 3.28 -5.29 -7.62
N HIS A 305 2.43 -5.71 -6.69
CA HIS A 305 2.75 -5.68 -5.25
C HIS A 305 3.97 -6.55 -4.89
N GLY A 306 4.18 -7.65 -5.61
CA GLY A 306 5.43 -8.43 -5.57
C GLY A 306 6.64 -7.59 -5.96
N LEU A 307 6.56 -6.88 -7.08
CA LEU A 307 7.64 -5.98 -7.52
C LEU A 307 7.85 -4.79 -6.59
N ILE A 308 6.80 -4.23 -5.98
CA ILE A 308 6.94 -3.20 -4.93
C ILE A 308 7.78 -3.76 -3.78
N ASN A 309 7.46 -4.96 -3.27
CA ASN A 309 8.25 -5.61 -2.23
C ASN A 309 9.71 -5.86 -2.65
N GLU A 310 9.93 -6.45 -3.83
CA GLU A 310 11.29 -6.71 -4.34
C GLU A 310 12.10 -5.41 -4.45
N TYR A 311 11.47 -4.34 -4.93
CA TYR A 311 12.09 -3.03 -5.05
C TYR A 311 12.39 -2.38 -3.69
N THR A 312 11.46 -2.45 -2.74
CA THR A 312 11.68 -2.03 -1.35
C THR A 312 12.89 -2.76 -0.74
N GLN A 313 12.98 -4.07 -0.95
CA GLN A 313 14.14 -4.84 -0.49
C GLN A 313 15.43 -4.43 -1.21
N ALA A 314 15.37 -4.15 -2.51
CA ALA A 314 16.53 -3.69 -3.28
C ALA A 314 17.03 -2.34 -2.75
N VAL A 315 16.15 -1.37 -2.50
CA VAL A 315 16.52 -0.08 -1.89
C VAL A 315 17.18 -0.30 -0.54
N VAL A 316 16.59 -1.10 0.34
CA VAL A 316 17.15 -1.32 1.69
C VAL A 316 18.50 -2.05 1.63
N LYS A 317 18.68 -2.99 0.70
CA LYS A 317 19.94 -3.75 0.57
C LYS A 317 21.05 -2.97 -0.14
N GLN A 318 20.71 -2.15 -1.13
CA GLN A 318 21.69 -1.54 -2.04
C GLN A 318 21.98 -0.07 -1.71
N CYS A 319 21.00 0.69 -1.21
CA CYS A 319 21.15 2.12 -0.94
C CYS A 319 21.66 2.39 0.48
N VAL A 320 22.57 1.56 0.96
CA VAL A 320 23.17 1.73 2.30
C VAL A 320 24.06 2.96 2.29
N GLY A 321 23.61 4.02 2.97
CA GLY A 321 24.36 5.27 3.07
C GLY A 321 25.59 5.09 3.94
N SER A 322 26.76 5.49 3.44
CA SER A 322 27.91 5.82 4.26
C SER A 322 27.57 7.06 5.08
N SER A 323 27.55 6.89 6.41
CA SER A 323 27.40 7.94 7.42
C SER A 323 28.26 9.16 7.17
#